data_AF-A0AAT9I5N7-F1
#
_entry.id   AF-A0AAT9I5N7-F1
#
_cell.length_a   1.000
_cell.length_b   1.000
_cell.length_c   1.000
_cell.angle_alpha   90.00
_cell.angle_beta   90.00
_cell.angle_gamma   90.00
#
_symmetry.space_group_name_H-M   'P 1'
#
loop_
_entity.id
_entity.type
_entity.pdbx_description
1 polymer ?
#
loop_
_entity_poly.entity_id
_entity_poly.type
_entity_poly.pdbx_seq_one_letter_code
_entity_poly.pdbx_strand_id
1 'polypeptide(L)'
;MNAIPELNNDLTVLTDKVSSHINTAIKIHSLRGLLNTNEVSDGYHTFGELYDHRCVLWVKLCEMLFDIDNGRGELNKTWKSLKNADGISYAGWFILGYGHNSGEQITYHLPVSYWDMTYFAKELESHEFDGHTSVDVLKRLKEL
;
A
#
# COMPACT_ATOMS: atom_id res chain seq x y z
N MET A 1 22.42 31.13 15.48
CA MET A 1 22.01 31.80 14.22
C MET A 1 20.72 31.14 13.78
N ASN A 2 19.58 31.75 14.07
CA ASN A 2 18.29 31.24 13.63
C ASN A 2 18.12 31.62 12.16
N ALA A 3 18.04 30.63 11.28
CA ALA A 3 17.68 30.86 9.88
C ALA A 3 16.30 31.52 9.82
N ILE A 4 16.19 32.53 8.95
CA ILE A 4 15.02 33.41 8.80
C ILE A 4 13.84 32.56 8.28
N PRO A 5 12.64 32.60 8.92
CA PRO A 5 11.48 31.79 8.54
C PRO A 5 11.08 31.85 7.05
N GLU A 6 11.32 33.00 6.41
CA GLU A 6 11.02 33.22 4.98
C GLU A 6 11.91 32.37 4.05
N LEU A 7 13.19 32.19 4.38
CA LEU A 7 14.12 31.37 3.57
C LEU A 7 13.72 29.88 3.59
N ASN A 8 13.20 29.41 4.72
CA ASN A 8 12.71 28.04 4.85
C ASN A 8 11.43 27.81 4.03
N ASN A 9 10.57 28.82 3.92
CA ASN A 9 9.36 28.74 3.10
C ASN A 9 9.70 28.69 1.60
N ASP A 10 10.62 29.54 1.14
CA ASP A 10 11.07 29.56 -0.26
C ASP A 10 11.79 28.26 -0.67
N LEU A 11 12.63 27.70 0.21
CA LEU A 11 13.26 26.39 0.00
C LEU A 11 12.24 25.26 -0.08
N THR A 12 11.20 25.28 0.76
CA THR A 12 10.13 24.29 0.74
C THR A 12 9.35 24.38 -0.58
N VAL A 13 8.93 25.58 -0.98
CA VAL A 13 8.23 25.81 -2.27
C VAL A 13 9.08 25.41 -3.47
N LEU A 14 10.39 25.66 -3.44
CA LEU A 14 11.30 25.23 -4.51
C LEU A 14 11.44 23.70 -4.55
N THR A 15 11.57 23.06 -3.39
CA THR A 15 11.68 21.59 -3.28
C THR A 15 10.40 20.90 -3.76
N ASP A 16 9.23 21.43 -3.43
CA ASP A 16 7.94 20.93 -3.91
C ASP A 16 7.83 20.99 -5.44
N LYS A 17 8.35 22.07 -6.06
CA LYS A 17 8.43 22.18 -7.52
C LYS A 17 9.36 21.13 -8.11
N VAL A 18 10.52 20.86 -7.49
CA VAL A 18 11.46 19.82 -7.97
C VAL A 18 10.82 18.43 -7.92
N SER A 19 10.23 18.06 -6.78
CA SER A 19 9.55 16.77 -6.60
C SER A 19 8.41 16.59 -7.61
N SER A 20 7.62 17.64 -7.85
CA SER A 20 6.55 17.62 -8.84
C SER A 20 7.07 17.36 -10.26
N HIS A 21 8.18 18.01 -10.66
CA HIS A 21 8.80 17.77 -11.96
C HIS A 21 9.36 16.34 -12.09
N ILE A 22 10.02 15.82 -11.04
CA ILE A 22 10.54 14.44 -11.03
C ILE A 22 9.40 13.43 -11.18
N ASN A 23 8.34 13.57 -10.39
CA ASN A 23 7.17 12.69 -10.47
C ASN A 23 6.50 12.74 -11.84
N THR A 24 6.42 13.93 -12.44
CA THR A 24 5.89 14.12 -13.80
C THR A 24 6.77 13.41 -14.83
N ALA A 25 8.10 13.54 -14.73
CA ALA A 25 9.04 12.90 -15.64
C ALA A 25 8.98 11.36 -15.54
N ILE A 26 8.96 10.82 -14.31
CA ILE A 26 8.80 9.38 -14.04
C ILE A 26 7.52 8.87 -14.72
N LYS A 27 6.39 9.56 -14.49
CA LYS A 27 5.09 9.17 -15.07
C LYS A 27 5.11 9.18 -16.60
N ILE A 28 5.62 10.26 -17.22
CA ILE A 28 5.65 10.38 -18.69
C ILE A 28 6.54 9.33 -19.33
N HIS A 29 7.74 9.10 -18.80
CA HIS A 29 8.67 8.14 -19.37
C HIS A 29 8.24 6.68 -19.14
N SER A 30 7.62 6.40 -18.00
CA SER A 30 6.99 5.10 -17.72
C SER A 30 5.87 4.80 -18.72
N LEU A 31 4.94 5.75 -18.95
CA LEU A 31 3.86 5.58 -19.93
C LEU A 31 4.34 5.39 -21.37
N ARG A 32 5.55 5.87 -21.70
CA ARG A 32 6.17 5.70 -23.02
C ARG A 32 7.00 4.41 -23.14
N GLY A 33 7.10 3.60 -22.07
CA GLY A 33 7.96 2.42 -22.04
C GLY A 33 9.45 2.75 -22.06
N LEU A 34 9.83 3.99 -21.74
CA LEU A 34 11.22 4.48 -21.74
C LEU A 34 11.88 4.38 -20.35
N LEU A 35 11.10 4.11 -19.31
CA LEU A 35 11.57 3.99 -17.94
C LEU A 35 10.79 2.89 -17.22
N ASN A 36 11.51 2.00 -16.55
CA ASN A 36 10.94 1.04 -15.62
C ASN A 36 10.90 1.69 -14.23
N THR A 37 9.71 1.89 -13.67
CA THR A 37 9.58 2.51 -12.34
C THR A 37 10.23 1.67 -11.25
N ASN A 38 10.32 0.36 -11.44
CA ASN A 38 10.94 -0.54 -10.47
C ASN A 38 12.45 -0.33 -10.34
N GLU A 39 13.10 0.36 -11.29
CA GLU A 39 14.53 0.66 -11.28
C GLU A 39 14.84 2.07 -10.72
N VAL A 40 13.82 2.89 -10.47
CA VAL A 40 14.01 4.22 -9.86
C VAL A 40 14.44 4.03 -8.41
N SER A 41 15.52 4.71 -8.01
CA SER A 41 16.10 4.57 -6.67
C SER A 41 16.15 5.90 -5.91
N ASP A 42 15.99 5.81 -4.59
CA ASP A 42 16.24 6.90 -3.64
C ASP A 42 17.72 6.98 -3.17
N GLY A 43 18.58 6.10 -3.69
CA GLY A 43 19.98 5.96 -3.30
C GLY A 43 20.26 4.81 -2.32
N TYR A 44 19.23 4.24 -1.69
CA TYR A 44 19.33 3.09 -0.79
C TYR A 44 18.58 1.86 -1.32
N HIS A 45 17.38 2.09 -1.84
CA HIS A 45 16.54 1.07 -2.45
C HIS A 45 15.97 1.57 -3.77
N THR A 46 15.64 0.63 -4.64
CA THR A 46 14.77 0.87 -5.77
C THR A 46 13.30 0.85 -5.32
N PHE A 47 12.43 1.48 -6.09
CA PHE A 47 10.99 1.39 -5.84
C PHE A 47 10.54 -0.07 -5.93
N GLY A 48 11.06 -0.86 -6.87
CA GLY A 48 10.74 -2.28 -6.98
C GLY A 48 11.01 -3.05 -5.69
N GLU A 49 12.20 -2.89 -5.11
CA GLU A 49 12.57 -3.51 -3.83
C GLU A 49 11.64 -3.08 -2.68
N LEU A 50 11.33 -1.78 -2.58
CA LEU A 50 10.41 -1.28 -1.56
C LEU A 50 8.99 -1.82 -1.75
N TYR A 51 8.51 -1.95 -2.98
CA TYR A 51 7.22 -2.54 -3.31
C TYR A 51 7.16 -4.03 -2.93
N ASP A 52 8.21 -4.80 -3.22
CA ASP A 52 8.30 -6.22 -2.87
C ASP A 52 8.38 -6.41 -1.34
N HIS A 53 9.24 -5.64 -0.66
CA HIS A 53 9.31 -5.64 0.81
C HIS A 53 7.94 -5.34 1.43
N ARG A 54 7.24 -4.30 0.94
CA ARG A 54 5.91 -3.94 1.41
C ARG A 54 4.92 -5.10 1.25
N CYS A 55 4.93 -5.78 0.10
CA CYS A 55 4.03 -6.92 -0.13
C CYS A 55 4.29 -8.06 0.86
N VAL A 56 5.56 -8.47 1.01
CA VAL A 56 5.94 -9.55 1.94
C VAL A 56 5.65 -9.18 3.39
N LEU A 57 6.00 -7.96 3.82
CA LEU A 57 5.73 -7.47 5.17
C LEU A 57 4.23 -7.47 5.47
N TRP A 58 3.40 -7.04 4.52
CA TRP A 58 1.96 -7.05 4.70
C TRP A 58 1.39 -8.47 4.80
N VAL A 59 1.81 -9.38 3.91
CA VAL A 59 1.41 -10.80 3.99
C VAL A 59 1.77 -11.39 5.35
N LYS A 60 3.01 -11.19 5.82
CA LYS A 60 3.47 -11.74 7.10
C LYS A 60 2.79 -11.12 8.30
N LEU A 61 2.47 -9.83 8.28
CA LEU A 61 1.68 -9.21 9.33
C LEU A 61 0.27 -9.80 9.38
N CYS A 62 -0.42 -9.95 8.24
CA CYS A 62 -1.74 -10.56 8.21
C CYS A 62 -1.73 -12.03 8.68
N GLU A 63 -0.68 -12.79 8.35
CA GLU A 63 -0.50 -14.17 8.83
C GLU A 63 -0.39 -14.20 10.36
N MET A 64 0.42 -13.31 10.94
CA MET A 64 0.55 -13.18 12.40
C MET A 64 -0.77 -12.76 13.07
N LEU A 65 -1.51 -11.83 12.47
CA LEU A 65 -2.80 -11.39 12.98
C LEU A 65 -3.84 -12.51 12.93
N PHE A 66 -3.86 -13.31 11.85
CA PHE A 66 -4.69 -14.50 11.75
C PHE A 66 -4.43 -15.49 12.87
N ASP A 67 -3.15 -15.78 13.17
CA ASP A 67 -2.78 -16.68 14.27
C ASP A 67 -3.23 -16.13 15.64
N ILE A 68 -3.11 -14.81 15.84
CA ILE A 68 -3.57 -14.14 17.06
C ILE A 68 -5.09 -14.22 17.21
N ASP A 69 -5.85 -13.88 16.15
CA ASP A 69 -7.32 -13.95 16.15
C ASP A 69 -7.76 -15.39 16.48
N ASN A 70 -7.18 -16.40 15.82
CA ASN A 70 -7.48 -17.81 16.08
C ASN A 70 -7.15 -18.22 17.52
N GLY A 71 -5.98 -17.79 18.04
CA GLY A 71 -5.57 -18.08 19.42
C GLY A 71 -6.50 -17.48 20.48
N ARG A 72 -7.18 -16.38 20.14
CA ARG A 72 -8.22 -15.76 20.98
C ARG A 72 -9.62 -16.35 20.77
N GLY A 73 -9.79 -17.25 19.81
CA GLY A 73 -11.10 -17.77 19.40
C GLY A 73 -11.96 -16.72 18.68
N GLU A 74 -11.34 -15.68 18.13
CA GLU A 74 -12.00 -14.65 17.34
C GLU A 74 -12.19 -15.09 15.89
N LEU A 75 -13.14 -14.47 15.19
CA LEU A 75 -13.32 -14.70 13.75
C LEU A 75 -12.12 -14.16 12.98
N ASN A 76 -11.66 -14.91 11.97
CA ASN A 76 -10.62 -14.45 11.04
C ASN A 76 -11.04 -13.13 10.36
N LYS A 77 -10.30 -12.06 10.63
CA LYS A 77 -10.53 -10.73 10.03
C LYS A 77 -9.72 -10.49 8.77
N THR A 78 -8.85 -11.42 8.39
CA THR A 78 -8.06 -11.33 7.17
C THR A 78 -8.85 -11.87 5.99
N TRP A 79 -8.94 -11.08 4.93
CA TRP A 79 -9.65 -11.43 3.70
C TRP A 79 -8.86 -11.03 2.46
N LYS A 80 -9.18 -11.67 1.34
CA LYS A 80 -8.62 -11.34 0.03
C LYS A 80 -9.68 -11.35 -1.06
N SER A 81 -9.49 -10.52 -2.08
CA SER A 81 -10.40 -10.41 -3.23
C SER A 81 -9.65 -10.05 -4.51
N LEU A 82 -10.01 -10.69 -5.62
CA LEU A 82 -9.56 -10.32 -6.97
C LEU A 82 -10.34 -9.15 -7.57
N LYS A 83 -11.47 -8.78 -6.97
CA LYS A 83 -12.39 -7.75 -7.47
C LYS A 83 -12.50 -6.58 -6.50
N ASN A 84 -12.75 -5.39 -7.04
CA ASN A 84 -13.09 -4.20 -6.27
C ASN A 84 -14.52 -4.28 -5.71
N ALA A 85 -14.95 -3.26 -4.97
CA ALA A 85 -16.30 -3.17 -4.42
C ALA A 85 -17.41 -3.26 -5.48
N ASP A 86 -17.15 -2.78 -6.70
CA ASP A 86 -18.07 -2.86 -7.85
C ASP A 86 -18.02 -4.21 -8.59
N GLY A 87 -17.24 -5.18 -8.12
CA GLY A 87 -17.07 -6.50 -8.75
C GLY A 87 -16.14 -6.51 -9.97
N ILE A 88 -15.40 -5.43 -10.23
CA ILE A 88 -14.43 -5.32 -11.33
C ILE A 88 -13.08 -5.88 -10.90
N SER A 89 -12.50 -6.77 -11.70
CA SER A 89 -11.21 -7.40 -11.41
C SER A 89 -10.04 -6.42 -11.52
N TYR A 90 -9.06 -6.56 -10.61
CA TYR A 90 -7.80 -5.85 -10.73
C TYR A 90 -6.85 -6.62 -11.66
N ALA A 91 -6.56 -6.08 -12.84
CA ALA A 91 -5.75 -6.76 -13.85
C ALA A 91 -4.33 -7.10 -13.33
N GLY A 92 -4.10 -8.36 -12.96
CA GLY A 92 -2.82 -8.83 -12.40
C GLY A 92 -2.61 -8.55 -10.91
N TRP A 93 -3.62 -8.05 -10.20
CA TRP A 93 -3.55 -7.71 -8.78
C TRP A 93 -4.72 -8.30 -7.99
N PHE A 94 -4.59 -8.29 -6.68
CA PHE A 94 -5.66 -8.58 -5.73
C PHE A 94 -5.53 -7.68 -4.51
N ILE A 95 -6.57 -7.59 -3.69
CA ILE A 95 -6.51 -6.92 -2.40
C ILE A 95 -6.33 -7.97 -1.30
N LEU A 96 -5.38 -7.72 -0.41
CA LEU A 96 -5.30 -8.36 0.91
C LEU A 96 -5.70 -7.33 1.97
N GLY A 97 -6.72 -7.64 2.75
CA GLY A 97 -7.28 -6.76 3.76
C GLY A 97 -7.33 -7.40 5.14
N TYR A 98 -7.28 -6.56 6.18
CA TYR A 98 -7.56 -6.92 7.56
C TYR A 98 -8.65 -5.99 8.12
N GLY A 99 -9.63 -6.57 8.81
CA GLY A 99 -10.81 -5.86 9.32
C GLY A 99 -11.96 -5.86 8.30
N HIS A 100 -13.18 -6.04 8.79
CA HIS A 100 -14.39 -6.11 7.95
C HIS A 100 -15.25 -4.85 8.04
N ASN A 101 -15.26 -4.16 9.18
CA ASN A 101 -16.15 -3.03 9.36
C ASN A 101 -15.54 -1.75 8.78
N SER A 102 -16.41 -0.84 8.34
CA SER A 102 -16.00 0.51 7.98
C SER A 102 -15.32 1.20 9.17
N GLY A 103 -14.16 1.82 8.93
CA GLY A 103 -13.35 2.42 9.99
C GLY A 103 -12.21 1.54 10.49
N GLU A 104 -12.22 0.24 10.19
CA GLU A 104 -11.21 -0.73 10.65
C GLU A 104 -10.28 -1.21 9.54
N GLN A 105 -10.71 -1.11 8.27
CA GLN A 105 -10.04 -1.79 7.16
C GLN A 105 -8.60 -1.31 6.96
N ILE A 106 -7.65 -2.24 6.88
CA ILE A 106 -6.30 -1.97 6.37
C ILE A 106 -6.15 -2.79 5.11
N THR A 107 -5.94 -2.16 3.96
CA THR A 107 -5.88 -2.87 2.69
C THR A 107 -4.66 -2.49 1.86
N TYR A 108 -4.10 -3.48 1.16
CA TYR A 108 -3.05 -3.28 0.18
C TYR A 108 -3.37 -4.05 -1.09
N HIS A 109 -3.03 -3.46 -2.24
CA HIS A 109 -3.04 -4.13 -3.53
C HIS A 109 -1.72 -4.88 -3.71
N LEU A 110 -1.81 -6.19 -3.96
CA LEU A 110 -0.68 -7.10 -4.14
C LEU A 110 -0.73 -7.73 -5.54
N PRO A 111 0.42 -8.00 -6.19
CA PRO A 111 0.46 -8.75 -7.42
C PRO A 111 -0.06 -10.18 -7.19
N VAL A 112 -0.77 -10.75 -8.17
CA VAL A 112 -1.32 -12.13 -8.08
C VAL A 112 -0.26 -13.21 -7.81
N SER A 113 1.02 -12.94 -8.07
CA SER A 113 2.13 -13.84 -7.70
C SER A 113 2.25 -14.09 -6.19
N TYR A 114 1.68 -13.21 -5.35
CA TYR A 114 1.63 -13.39 -3.89
C TYR A 114 0.35 -14.09 -3.40
N TRP A 115 -0.58 -14.43 -4.29
CA TRP A 115 -1.90 -14.98 -3.90
C TRP A 115 -1.77 -16.25 -3.06
N ASP A 116 -0.92 -17.18 -3.48
CA ASP A 116 -0.75 -18.48 -2.80
C ASP A 116 -0.08 -18.35 -1.43
N MET A 117 0.68 -17.27 -1.19
CA MET A 117 1.24 -16.96 0.13
C MET A 117 0.19 -16.51 1.14
N THR A 118 -1.03 -16.22 0.69
CA THR A 118 -2.15 -15.73 1.53
C THR A 118 -3.21 -16.81 1.76
N TYR A 119 -2.78 -18.07 1.93
CA TYR A 119 -3.69 -19.22 2.13
C TYR A 119 -4.56 -19.13 3.40
N PHE A 120 -4.13 -18.32 4.37
CA PHE A 120 -4.84 -18.08 5.64
C PHE A 120 -5.97 -17.05 5.51
N ALA A 121 -5.98 -16.25 4.44
CA ALA A 121 -6.97 -15.20 4.24
C ALA A 121 -8.28 -15.77 3.66
N LYS A 122 -9.41 -15.28 4.15
CA LYS A 122 -10.72 -15.65 3.60
C LYS A 122 -10.91 -15.07 2.20
N GLU A 123 -11.20 -15.92 1.23
CA GLU A 123 -11.54 -15.49 -0.13
C GLU A 123 -12.96 -14.91 -0.19
N LEU A 124 -13.07 -13.69 -0.71
CA LEU A 124 -14.33 -13.00 -0.93
C LEU A 124 -14.50 -12.69 -2.41
N GLU A 125 -15.75 -12.65 -2.88
CA GLU A 125 -16.02 -12.21 -4.25
C GLU A 125 -15.70 -10.73 -4.43
N SER A 126 -16.14 -9.89 -3.49
CA SER A 126 -15.78 -8.48 -3.36
C SER A 126 -15.88 -8.06 -1.90
N HIS A 127 -15.35 -6.89 -1.57
CA HIS A 127 -15.51 -6.28 -0.24
C HIS A 127 -15.81 -4.79 -0.42
N GLU A 128 -16.76 -4.27 0.35
CA GLU A 128 -17.06 -2.85 0.36
C GLU A 128 -15.83 -2.05 0.82
N PHE A 129 -15.48 -1.01 0.07
CA PHE A 129 -14.40 -0.12 0.42
C PHE A 129 -14.91 0.97 1.37
N ASP A 130 -14.28 1.12 2.53
CA ASP A 130 -14.70 2.08 3.56
C ASP A 130 -14.23 3.53 3.30
N GLY A 131 -13.57 3.79 2.17
CA GLY A 131 -13.10 5.13 1.81
C GLY A 131 -11.77 5.53 2.46
N HIS A 132 -11.04 4.62 3.10
CA HIS A 132 -9.79 4.96 3.79
C HIS A 132 -8.71 5.53 2.87
N THR A 133 -7.98 6.50 3.39
CA THR A 133 -6.78 7.05 2.75
C THR A 133 -5.51 6.36 3.26
N SER A 134 -4.37 6.64 2.63
CA SER A 134 -3.07 6.18 3.13
C SER A 134 -2.78 6.70 4.56
N VAL A 135 -3.33 7.86 4.94
CA VAL A 135 -3.18 8.41 6.29
C VAL A 135 -3.97 7.57 7.30
N ASP A 136 -5.19 7.16 6.95
CA ASP A 136 -6.02 6.29 7.78
C ASP A 136 -5.36 4.92 7.97
N VAL A 137 -4.83 4.34 6.88
CA VAL A 137 -4.06 3.08 6.93
C VAL A 137 -2.87 3.20 7.89
N LEU A 138 -2.08 4.26 7.78
CA LEU A 138 -0.93 4.47 8.68
C LEU A 138 -1.35 4.66 10.14
N LYS A 139 -2.48 5.32 10.39
CA LYS A 139 -3.03 5.46 11.73
C LYS A 139 -3.42 4.09 12.29
N ARG A 140 -4.22 3.32 11.55
CA ARG A 140 -4.71 1.99 11.96
C ARG A 140 -3.56 1.01 12.18
N LEU A 141 -2.54 1.02 11.33
CA LEU A 141 -1.33 0.20 11.51
C LEU A 141 -0.59 0.50 12.83
N LYS A 142 -0.59 1.75 13.29
CA LYS A 142 0.04 2.12 14.59
C LYS A 142 -0.79 1.69 15.80
N GLU A 143 -2.04 1.30 15.59
CA GLU A 143 -3.00 0.90 16.62
C GLU A 143 -3.18 -0.63 16.70
N LEU A 144 -2.50 -1.40 15.84
CA LEU A 144 -2.48 -2.87 15.85
C LEU A 144 -1.79 -3.47 17.09
#